data_AF-A0A1E3XC96-F1
#
_entry.id   AF-A0A1E3XC96-F1
#
_cell.length_a   1.000
_cell.length_b   1.000
_cell.length_c   1.000
_cell.angle_alpha   90.00
_cell.angle_beta   90.00
_cell.angle_gamma   90.00
#
_symmetry.space_group_name_H-M   'P 1'
#
loop_
_entity.id
_entity.type
_entity.pdbx_description
1 polymer ?
#
loop_
_entity_poly.entity_id
_entity_poly.type
_entity_poly.pdbx_seq_one_letter_code
_entity_poly.pdbx_strand_id
1 'polypeptide(L)'
;MKSKVFLYLKIALISLLIILIYYNTFIWMEDRWRSTGSYYSHGYLIPFIVAFLIWRLRGCFQEMNYSSCMTGIVLVSIGAFIQIASAFMRIHFTSALSFILVLLGIVFYLFGKDIGKKLLFPILFLITMIPMPLAVIAGLSLKLKLFAAECAMGIIRVIGIPAVQDGSKIFFSDCSLVVGDICSGLKSLIALIAFGALFAYISSISNYMKPVLFIASIPDAVIANIIRILILCLVANKWGSEVATGLVHDITGMLIFVIAFILLFGLGSSLRRLNKLSISN
;
A
#
# COMPACT_ATOMS: atom_id res chain seq x y z
N MET A 1 25.16 30.13 -14.49
CA MET A 1 25.48 29.73 -13.09
C MET A 1 24.55 30.36 -12.05
N LYS A 2 24.38 31.70 -11.98
CA LYS A 2 23.54 32.37 -10.96
C LYS A 2 22.09 31.87 -10.88
N SER A 3 21.46 31.57 -12.03
CA SER A 3 20.09 31.04 -12.09
C SER A 3 19.92 29.66 -11.44
N LYS A 4 20.89 28.74 -11.62
CA LYS A 4 20.83 27.41 -11.00
C LYS A 4 21.03 27.47 -9.48
N VAL A 5 21.95 28.31 -9.00
CA VAL A 5 22.17 28.53 -7.56
C VAL A 5 20.90 29.03 -6.87
N PHE A 6 20.21 30.00 -7.47
CA PHE A 6 18.96 30.53 -6.92
C PHE A 6 17.83 29.47 -6.90
N LEU A 7 17.77 28.60 -7.90
CA LEU A 7 16.83 27.47 -7.92
C LEU A 7 17.13 26.47 -6.79
N TYR A 8 18.40 26.08 -6.59
CA TYR A 8 18.77 25.17 -5.52
C TYR A 8 18.49 25.76 -4.13
N LEU A 9 18.76 27.05 -3.91
CA LEU A 9 18.43 27.74 -2.67
C LEU A 9 16.92 27.76 -2.40
N LYS A 10 16.11 28.04 -3.43
CA LYS A 10 14.64 27.97 -3.33
C LYS A 10 14.16 26.58 -2.94
N ILE A 11 14.67 25.54 -3.61
CA ILE A 11 14.30 24.16 -3.31
C ILE A 11 14.70 23.80 -1.87
N ALA A 12 15.92 24.15 -1.45
CA ALA A 12 16.40 23.89 -0.09
C ALA A 12 15.53 24.58 0.97
N LEU A 13 15.18 25.86 0.75
CA LEU A 13 14.31 26.61 1.66
C LEU A 13 12.91 25.99 1.73
N ILE A 14 12.31 25.65 0.59
CA ILE A 14 10.99 25.00 0.53
C ILE A 14 11.03 23.65 1.26
N SER A 15 12.04 22.84 1.02
CA SER A 15 12.23 21.55 1.71
C SER A 15 12.35 21.73 3.22
N LEU A 16 13.13 22.72 3.68
CA LEU A 16 13.25 23.04 5.11
C LEU A 16 11.89 23.44 5.72
N LEU A 17 11.14 24.32 5.04
CA LEU A 17 9.81 24.75 5.50
C LEU A 17 8.83 23.57 5.59
N ILE A 18 8.83 22.67 4.61
CA ILE A 18 8.02 21.44 4.64
C ILE A 18 8.40 20.59 5.86
N ILE A 19 9.69 20.36 6.09
CA ILE A 19 10.16 19.55 7.22
C ILE A 19 9.68 20.14 8.55
N LEU A 20 9.79 21.47 8.71
CA LEU A 20 9.34 22.15 9.91
C LEU A 20 7.82 22.09 10.10
N ILE A 21 7.04 22.37 9.05
CA ILE A 21 5.57 22.38 9.11
C ILE A 21 5.00 20.97 9.38
N TYR A 22 5.62 19.94 8.79
CA TYR A 22 5.16 18.55 8.88
C TYR A 22 5.95 17.73 9.90
N TYR A 23 6.79 18.35 10.73
CA TYR A 23 7.65 17.66 11.69
C TYR A 23 6.88 16.64 12.56
N ASN A 24 5.80 17.08 13.22
CA ASN A 24 4.98 16.21 14.06
C ASN A 24 4.34 15.06 13.28
N THR A 25 4.05 15.27 12.00
CA THR A 25 3.46 14.26 11.11
C THR A 25 4.49 13.23 10.69
N PHE A 26 5.73 13.64 10.44
CA PHE A 26 6.84 12.71 10.18
C PHE A 26 7.18 11.87 11.40
N ILE A 27 7.23 12.47 12.60
CA ILE A 27 7.42 11.72 13.86
C ILE A 27 6.28 10.71 14.06
N TRP A 28 5.03 11.13 13.88
CA TRP A 28 3.89 10.22 13.98
C TRP A 28 3.97 9.06 12.98
N MET A 29 4.42 9.30 11.73
CA MET A 29 4.62 8.21 10.77
C MET A 29 5.76 7.28 11.19
N GLU A 30 6.87 7.82 11.67
CA GLU A 30 8.03 7.06 12.16
C GLU A 30 7.64 6.11 13.31
N ASP A 31 6.91 6.62 14.30
CA ASP A 31 6.39 5.83 15.42
C ASP A 31 5.52 4.67 14.94
N ARG A 32 4.69 4.91 13.91
CA ARG A 32 3.82 3.90 13.32
C ARG A 32 4.57 2.87 12.49
N TRP A 33 5.66 3.25 11.82
CA TRP A 33 6.46 2.31 11.04
C TRP A 33 7.33 1.41 11.92
N ARG A 34 7.88 1.98 13.00
CA ARG A 34 8.77 1.29 13.93
C ARG A 34 8.06 0.35 14.91
N SER A 35 6.78 0.58 15.20
CA SER A 35 6.08 -0.19 16.24
C SER A 35 6.16 -1.69 15.98
N THR A 36 6.43 -2.48 17.03
CA THR A 36 6.45 -3.94 16.94
C THR A 36 5.14 -4.46 16.37
N GLY A 37 5.21 -5.35 15.37
CA GLY A 37 4.02 -5.85 14.68
C GLY A 37 3.33 -4.83 13.74
N SER A 38 4.00 -3.73 13.37
CA SER A 38 3.42 -2.70 12.51
C SER A 38 2.87 -3.25 11.18
N TYR A 39 1.74 -2.68 10.78
CA TYR A 39 1.10 -2.86 9.46
C TYR A 39 1.80 -2.06 8.35
N TYR A 40 2.65 -1.09 8.71
CA TYR A 40 3.26 -0.12 7.81
C TYR A 40 4.80 -0.10 7.87
N SER A 41 5.44 -1.17 8.33
CA SER A 41 6.91 -1.24 8.37
C SER A 41 7.57 -1.01 7.00
N HIS A 42 6.88 -1.30 5.90
CA HIS A 42 7.35 -1.01 4.54
C HIS A 42 7.40 0.50 4.22
N GLY A 43 6.80 1.36 5.04
CA GLY A 43 6.73 2.81 4.85
C GLY A 43 8.10 3.46 4.66
N TYR A 44 9.13 2.97 5.36
CA TYR A 44 10.52 3.41 5.19
C TYR A 44 11.05 3.26 3.76
N LEU A 45 10.61 2.22 3.05
CA LEU A 45 11.08 1.92 1.70
C LEU A 45 10.46 2.84 0.64
N ILE A 46 9.27 3.37 0.92
CA ILE A 46 8.47 4.13 -0.06
C ILE A 46 9.19 5.40 -0.56
N PRO A 47 9.79 6.26 0.30
CA PRO A 47 10.57 7.41 -0.18
C PRO A 47 11.71 7.03 -1.13
N PHE A 48 12.41 5.91 -0.87
CA PHE A 48 13.49 5.43 -1.75
C PHE A 48 12.95 4.94 -3.10
N ILE A 49 11.81 4.23 -3.09
CA ILE A 49 11.13 3.83 -4.32
C ILE A 49 10.72 5.06 -5.12
N VAL A 50 10.14 6.08 -4.49
CA VAL A 50 9.75 7.32 -5.16
C VAL A 50 10.97 8.03 -5.74
N ALA A 51 12.06 8.15 -4.99
CA ALA A 51 13.31 8.71 -5.49
C ALA A 51 13.83 7.94 -6.71
N PHE A 52 13.78 6.61 -6.68
CA PHE A 52 14.14 5.77 -7.82
C PHE A 52 13.22 5.98 -9.04
N LEU A 53 11.91 6.07 -8.83
CA LEU A 53 10.94 6.35 -9.91
C LEU A 53 11.20 7.71 -10.55
N ILE A 54 11.45 8.75 -9.74
CA ILE A 54 11.81 10.09 -10.23
C ILE A 54 13.13 10.03 -11.00
N TRP A 55 14.13 9.31 -10.50
CA TRP A 55 15.41 9.13 -11.17
C TRP A 55 15.26 8.44 -12.53
N ARG A 56 14.38 7.44 -12.68
CA ARG A 56 14.07 6.81 -13.98
C ARG A 56 13.45 7.79 -14.98
N LEU A 57 12.73 8.81 -14.51
CA LEU A 57 12.09 9.83 -15.35
C LEU A 57 13.03 10.97 -15.76
N ARG A 58 14.26 11.03 -15.24
CA ARG A 58 15.19 12.15 -15.46
C ARG A 58 15.48 12.47 -16.93
N GLY A 59 15.51 11.45 -17.79
CA GLY A 59 15.71 11.62 -19.24
C GLY A 59 14.57 12.39 -19.89
N CYS A 60 13.33 12.12 -19.47
CA CYS A 60 12.14 12.81 -19.98
C CYS A 60 12.13 14.30 -19.61
N PHE A 61 12.77 14.71 -18.52
CA PHE A 61 12.75 16.11 -18.06
C PHE A 61 13.67 17.02 -18.88
N GLN A 62 14.63 16.46 -19.63
CA GLN A 62 15.56 17.26 -20.43
C GLN A 62 14.89 17.85 -21.67
N GLU A 63 13.82 17.21 -22.16
CA GLU A 63 13.07 17.60 -23.35
C GLU A 63 11.82 18.45 -23.02
N MET A 64 11.53 18.66 -21.74
CA MET A 64 10.31 19.34 -21.29
C MET A 64 10.55 20.80 -20.96
N ASN A 65 9.55 21.63 -21.27
CA ASN A 65 9.58 23.05 -20.97
C ASN A 65 9.21 23.30 -19.51
N TYR A 66 10.11 23.95 -18.78
CA TYR A 66 9.84 24.46 -17.44
C TYR A 66 8.90 25.66 -17.54
N SER A 67 7.72 25.54 -16.97
CA SER A 67 6.72 26.63 -16.91
C SER A 67 6.05 26.64 -15.54
N SER A 68 5.64 27.80 -15.04
CA SER A 68 4.88 27.86 -13.79
C SER A 68 3.40 27.57 -14.04
N CYS A 69 2.80 26.65 -13.27
CA CYS A 69 1.36 26.36 -13.36
C CYS A 69 0.61 26.89 -12.13
N MET A 70 -0.39 27.76 -12.34
CA MET A 70 -1.21 28.31 -11.25
C MET A 70 -2.03 27.26 -10.50
N THR A 71 -2.32 26.12 -11.14
CA THR A 71 -2.89 24.94 -10.46
C THR A 71 -2.04 24.51 -9.26
N GLY A 72 -0.73 24.70 -9.33
CA GLY A 72 0.17 24.42 -8.22
C GLY A 72 -0.13 25.26 -6.97
N ILE A 73 -0.41 26.55 -7.14
CA ILE A 73 -0.79 27.44 -6.02
C ILE A 73 -2.11 26.97 -5.40
N VAL A 74 -3.11 26.64 -6.22
CA VAL A 74 -4.40 26.14 -5.73
C VAL A 74 -4.21 24.87 -4.87
N LEU A 75 -3.40 23.92 -5.34
CA LEU A 75 -3.09 22.69 -4.58
C LEU A 75 -2.34 22.98 -3.28
N VAL A 76 -1.36 23.89 -3.29
CA VAL A 76 -0.64 24.30 -2.08
C VAL A 76 -1.59 24.97 -1.09
N SER A 77 -2.47 25.88 -1.53
CA SER A 77 -3.42 26.57 -0.67
C SER A 77 -4.41 25.59 -0.02
N ILE A 78 -4.94 24.64 -0.78
CA ILE A 78 -5.83 23.59 -0.25
C ILE A 78 -5.06 22.71 0.76
N GLY A 79 -3.85 22.27 0.39
CA GLY A 79 -3.00 21.47 1.28
C GLY A 79 -2.64 22.21 2.57
N ALA A 80 -2.30 23.49 2.50
CA ALA A 80 -2.01 24.32 3.66
C ALA A 80 -3.24 24.51 4.56
N PHE A 81 -4.43 24.73 3.98
CA PHE A 81 -5.67 24.80 4.74
C PHE A 81 -5.96 23.49 5.47
N ILE A 82 -5.85 22.34 4.79
CA ILE A 82 -6.00 21.02 5.40
C ILE A 82 -4.94 20.82 6.50
N GLN A 83 -3.70 21.27 6.30
CA GLN A 83 -2.64 21.15 7.28
C GLN A 83 -2.96 21.95 8.55
N ILE A 84 -3.42 23.19 8.42
CA ILE A 84 -3.81 24.04 9.55
C ILE A 84 -4.97 23.40 10.31
N ALA A 85 -6.02 22.97 9.61
CA ALA A 85 -7.15 22.28 10.21
C ALA A 85 -6.73 20.98 10.91
N SER A 86 -5.84 20.20 10.28
CA SER A 86 -5.33 18.94 10.83
C SER A 86 -4.46 19.17 12.07
N ALA A 87 -3.65 20.21 12.09
CA ALA A 87 -2.84 20.59 13.24
C ALA A 87 -3.73 21.05 14.41
N PHE A 88 -4.78 21.84 14.12
CA PHE A 88 -5.76 22.28 15.12
C PHE A 88 -6.54 21.10 15.72
N MET A 89 -7.02 20.17 14.88
CA MET A 89 -7.75 18.98 15.31
C MET A 89 -6.86 17.85 15.82
N ARG A 90 -5.53 17.98 15.70
CA ARG A 90 -4.52 16.94 16.03
C ARG A 90 -4.74 15.62 15.27
N ILE A 91 -5.13 15.71 14.00
CA ILE A 91 -5.34 14.55 13.13
C ILE A 91 -4.14 14.39 12.19
N HIS A 92 -3.16 13.58 12.60
CA HIS A 92 -1.93 13.37 11.82
C HIS A 92 -2.14 12.67 10.47
N PHE A 93 -3.17 11.83 10.35
CA PHE A 93 -3.50 11.16 9.09
C PHE A 93 -3.87 12.16 7.98
N THR A 94 -4.77 13.10 8.26
CA THR A 94 -5.17 14.13 7.29
C THR A 94 -4.03 15.13 7.05
N SER A 95 -3.20 15.38 8.06
CA SER A 95 -1.96 16.14 7.89
C SER A 95 -1.04 15.45 6.86
N ALA A 96 -0.81 14.14 6.98
CA ALA A 96 0.03 13.40 6.03
C ALA A 96 -0.54 13.41 4.60
N LEU A 97 -1.86 13.34 4.44
CA LEU A 97 -2.49 13.49 3.11
C LEU A 97 -2.29 14.90 2.54
N SER A 98 -2.36 15.93 3.40
CA SER A 98 -2.12 17.32 2.97
C SER A 98 -0.69 17.54 2.50
N PHE A 99 0.29 16.85 3.09
CA PHE A 99 1.69 16.87 2.63
C PHE A 99 1.81 16.42 1.17
N ILE A 100 1.08 15.37 0.78
CA ILE A 100 1.08 14.90 -0.62
C ILE A 100 0.50 15.96 -1.57
N LEU A 101 -0.58 16.63 -1.17
CA LEU A 101 -1.18 17.72 -1.95
C LEU A 101 -0.23 18.92 -2.09
N VAL A 102 0.41 19.33 -1.00
CA VAL A 102 1.41 20.42 -1.02
C VAL A 102 2.59 20.05 -1.92
N LEU A 103 3.09 18.81 -1.83
CA LEU A 103 4.19 18.35 -2.68
C LEU A 103 3.82 18.34 -4.17
N LEU A 104 2.62 17.85 -4.52
CA LEU A 104 2.09 17.97 -5.88
C LEU A 104 1.99 19.44 -6.32
N GLY A 105 1.43 20.31 -5.47
CA GLY A 105 1.26 21.72 -5.78
C GLY A 105 2.58 22.44 -6.04
N ILE A 106 3.60 22.17 -5.22
CA ILE A 106 4.96 22.69 -5.41
C ILE A 106 5.55 22.21 -6.73
N VAL A 107 5.41 20.94 -7.07
CA VAL A 107 5.92 20.38 -8.33
C VAL A 107 5.24 21.02 -9.54
N PHE A 108 3.91 21.15 -9.52
CA PHE A 108 3.17 21.83 -10.59
C PHE A 108 3.54 23.31 -10.71
N TYR A 109 3.75 24.00 -9.59
CA TYR A 109 4.11 25.40 -9.59
C TYR A 109 5.55 25.66 -10.09
N LEU A 110 6.52 24.88 -9.63
CA LEU A 110 7.94 25.07 -9.96
C LEU A 110 8.33 24.52 -11.33
N PHE A 111 7.76 23.38 -11.72
CA PHE A 111 8.19 22.62 -12.90
C PHE A 111 7.13 22.54 -14.00
N GLY A 112 5.89 22.91 -13.72
CA GLY A 112 4.83 23.01 -14.71
C GLY A 112 4.01 21.74 -14.89
N LYS A 113 3.03 21.83 -15.79
CA LYS A 113 2.02 20.79 -15.98
C LYS A 113 2.59 19.51 -16.56
N ASP A 114 3.57 19.59 -17.46
CA ASP A 114 4.11 18.41 -18.15
C ASP A 114 4.95 17.55 -17.21
N ILE A 115 5.88 18.19 -16.48
CA ILE A 115 6.66 17.52 -15.44
C ILE A 115 5.74 17.06 -14.29
N GLY A 116 4.79 17.90 -13.87
CA GLY A 116 3.82 17.56 -12.83
C GLY A 116 2.98 16.32 -13.15
N LYS A 117 2.51 16.17 -14.40
CA LYS A 117 1.80 14.97 -14.85
C LYS A 117 2.67 13.72 -14.83
N LYS A 118 3.94 13.82 -15.21
CA LYS A 118 4.88 12.68 -15.16
C LYS A 118 5.21 12.26 -13.73
N LEU A 119 5.28 13.22 -12.82
CA LEU A 119 5.55 13.01 -11.41
C LEU A 119 4.31 12.68 -10.57
N LEU A 120 3.11 12.74 -11.16
CA LEU A 120 1.86 12.47 -10.46
C LEU A 120 1.84 11.09 -9.80
N PHE A 121 2.18 10.04 -10.53
CA PHE A 121 2.22 8.69 -9.96
C PHE A 121 3.31 8.55 -8.86
N PRO A 122 4.60 8.89 -9.10
CA PRO A 122 5.62 8.83 -8.05
C PRO A 122 5.21 9.56 -6.76
N ILE A 123 4.58 10.73 -6.86
CA ILE A 123 4.17 11.50 -5.69
C ILE A 123 2.95 10.87 -5.01
N LEU A 124 1.92 10.45 -5.77
CA LEU A 124 0.76 9.76 -5.20
C LEU A 124 1.13 8.41 -4.58
N PHE A 125 2.18 7.75 -5.06
CA PHE A 125 2.70 6.51 -4.49
C PHE A 125 3.13 6.68 -3.03
N LEU A 126 3.51 7.89 -2.59
CA LEU A 126 3.78 8.19 -1.18
C LEU A 126 2.57 7.93 -0.29
N ILE A 127 1.33 7.94 -0.79
CA ILE A 127 0.15 7.61 0.04
C ILE A 127 0.28 6.21 0.65
N THR A 128 0.99 5.28 0.00
CA THR A 128 1.19 3.90 0.48
C THR A 128 2.06 3.79 1.74
N MET A 129 2.76 4.85 2.12
CA MET A 129 3.51 4.92 3.39
C MET A 129 2.70 5.50 4.54
N ILE A 130 1.57 6.16 4.26
CA ILE A 130 0.78 6.88 5.26
C ILE A 130 -0.03 5.88 6.10
N PRO A 131 0.22 5.75 7.41
CA PRO A 131 -0.51 4.83 8.26
C PRO A 131 -2.00 5.21 8.36
N MET A 132 -2.90 4.25 8.17
CA MET A 132 -4.34 4.49 8.39
C MET A 132 -4.65 4.76 9.88
N PRO A 133 -5.75 5.48 10.18
CA PRO A 133 -6.24 5.64 11.56
C PRO A 133 -6.54 4.28 12.21
N LEU A 134 -6.27 4.15 13.52
CA LEU A 134 -6.39 2.88 14.24
C LEU A 134 -7.80 2.30 14.24
N ALA A 135 -8.83 3.15 14.32
CA ALA A 135 -10.21 2.70 14.21
C ALA A 135 -10.49 2.03 12.86
N VAL A 136 -9.90 2.56 11.77
CA VAL A 136 -10.02 1.97 10.42
C VAL A 136 -9.26 0.64 10.35
N ILE A 137 -8.04 0.58 10.89
CA ILE A 137 -7.25 -0.66 10.95
C ILE A 137 -7.99 -1.74 11.73
N ALA A 138 -8.52 -1.41 12.92
CA ALA A 138 -9.27 -2.36 13.75
C ALA A 138 -10.54 -2.86 13.04
N GLY A 139 -11.30 -1.95 12.43
CA GLY A 139 -12.50 -2.31 11.68
C GLY A 139 -12.23 -3.18 10.46
N LEU A 140 -11.20 -2.85 9.67
CA LEU A 140 -10.79 -3.65 8.51
C LEU A 140 -10.22 -5.01 8.93
N SER A 141 -9.37 -5.05 9.95
CA SER A 141 -8.82 -6.30 10.51
C SER A 141 -9.93 -7.25 10.92
N LEU A 142 -10.94 -6.75 11.64
CA LEU A 142 -12.09 -7.54 12.07
C LEU A 142 -12.90 -8.09 10.89
N LYS A 143 -13.21 -7.24 9.90
CA LYS A 143 -13.97 -7.67 8.71
C LYS A 143 -13.21 -8.73 7.92
N LEU A 144 -11.93 -8.50 7.65
CA LEU A 144 -11.09 -9.42 6.88
C LEU A 144 -10.90 -10.76 7.58
N LYS A 145 -10.67 -10.76 8.91
CA LYS A 145 -10.46 -12.02 9.64
C LYS A 145 -11.73 -12.87 9.72
N LEU A 146 -12.90 -12.26 9.92
CA LEU A 146 -14.18 -12.98 9.93
C LEU A 146 -14.49 -13.54 8.54
N PHE A 147 -14.37 -12.71 7.50
CA PHE A 147 -14.60 -13.13 6.12
C PHE A 147 -13.68 -14.30 5.72
N ALA A 148 -12.38 -14.19 6.00
CA ALA A 148 -11.44 -15.22 5.62
C ALA A 148 -11.64 -16.52 6.44
N ALA A 149 -12.04 -16.42 7.71
CA ALA A 149 -12.43 -17.58 8.52
C ALA A 149 -13.69 -18.27 7.98
N GLU A 150 -14.72 -17.51 7.59
CA GLU A 150 -15.94 -18.05 6.98
C GLU A 150 -15.66 -18.79 5.68
N CYS A 151 -14.85 -18.21 4.79
CA CYS A 151 -14.44 -18.86 3.54
C CYS A 151 -13.65 -20.16 3.80
N ALA A 152 -12.67 -20.12 4.71
CA ALA A 152 -11.90 -21.31 5.07
C ALA A 152 -12.79 -22.39 5.67
N MET A 153 -13.74 -22.03 6.54
CA MET A 153 -14.71 -22.95 7.12
C MET A 153 -15.67 -23.55 6.10
N GLY A 154 -16.04 -22.79 5.06
CA GLY A 154 -16.78 -23.32 3.92
C GLY A 154 -16.04 -24.48 3.26
N ILE A 155 -14.73 -24.33 3.04
CA ILE A 155 -13.87 -25.38 2.46
C ILE A 155 -13.71 -26.57 3.42
N ILE A 156 -13.46 -26.32 4.70
CA ILE A 156 -13.33 -27.36 5.74
C ILE A 156 -14.59 -28.24 5.82
N ARG A 157 -15.79 -27.64 5.74
CA ARG A 157 -17.06 -28.38 5.70
C ARG A 157 -17.20 -29.25 4.46
N VAL A 158 -16.79 -28.74 3.29
CA VAL A 158 -16.80 -29.51 2.03
C VAL A 158 -15.86 -30.72 2.10
N ILE A 159 -14.70 -30.57 2.75
CA ILE A 159 -13.74 -31.66 2.97
C ILE A 159 -14.27 -32.70 3.99
N GLY A 160 -15.31 -32.37 4.76
CA GLY A 160 -15.93 -33.28 5.73
C GLY A 160 -15.25 -33.30 7.10
N ILE A 161 -14.46 -32.27 7.43
CA ILE A 161 -13.83 -32.15 8.76
C ILE A 161 -14.84 -31.55 9.74
N PRO A 162 -15.13 -32.21 10.87
CA PRO A 162 -16.07 -31.70 11.87
C PRO A 162 -15.47 -30.49 12.60
N ALA A 163 -15.98 -29.30 12.30
CA ALA A 163 -15.55 -28.07 12.95
C ALA A 163 -16.70 -27.06 13.05
N VAL A 164 -16.72 -26.29 14.14
CA VAL A 164 -17.72 -25.24 14.42
C VAL A 164 -17.03 -23.90 14.50
N GLN A 165 -17.58 -22.89 13.82
CA GLN A 165 -17.07 -21.53 13.85
C GLN A 165 -17.91 -20.68 14.81
N ASP A 166 -17.26 -19.95 15.70
CA ASP A 166 -17.84 -18.89 16.51
C ASP A 166 -17.01 -17.60 16.35
N GLY A 167 -17.49 -16.70 15.50
CA GLY A 167 -16.78 -15.51 15.09
C GLY A 167 -15.40 -15.83 14.50
N SER A 168 -14.35 -15.42 15.21
CA SER A 168 -12.95 -15.66 14.81
C SER A 168 -12.32 -16.93 15.42
N LYS A 169 -13.08 -17.68 16.23
CA LYS A 169 -12.65 -18.95 16.82
C LYS A 169 -13.24 -20.11 16.03
N ILE A 170 -12.43 -21.14 15.82
CA ILE A 170 -12.81 -22.37 15.14
C ILE A 170 -12.53 -23.51 16.11
N PHE A 171 -13.56 -24.30 16.41
CA PHE A 171 -13.50 -25.44 17.30
C PHE A 171 -13.48 -26.73 16.50
N PHE A 172 -12.48 -27.56 16.76
CA PHE A 172 -12.38 -28.95 16.31
C PHE A 172 -12.70 -29.88 17.49
N SER A 173 -12.68 -31.20 17.25
CA SER A 173 -12.98 -32.19 18.31
C SER A 173 -12.08 -32.07 19.54
N ASP A 174 -10.76 -31.90 19.34
CA ASP A 174 -9.77 -31.93 20.42
C ASP A 174 -9.04 -30.59 20.61
N CYS A 175 -9.33 -29.58 19.79
CA CYS A 175 -8.59 -28.32 19.82
C CYS A 175 -9.43 -27.12 19.35
N SER A 176 -8.91 -25.91 19.55
CA SER A 176 -9.49 -24.70 18.99
C SER A 176 -8.43 -23.78 18.39
N LEU A 177 -8.77 -23.14 17.28
CA LEU A 177 -7.91 -22.20 16.57
C LEU A 177 -8.54 -20.80 16.61
N VAL A 178 -7.75 -19.81 17.04
CA VAL A 178 -8.19 -18.41 17.06
C VAL A 178 -7.52 -17.66 15.91
N VAL A 179 -8.34 -17.11 15.01
CA VAL A 179 -7.87 -16.21 13.94
C VAL A 179 -7.66 -14.81 14.55
N GLY A 180 -6.48 -14.60 15.13
CA GLY A 180 -6.08 -13.33 15.74
C GLY A 180 -5.78 -12.22 14.71
N ASP A 181 -5.49 -11.01 15.19
CA ASP A 181 -5.23 -9.85 14.31
C ASP A 181 -4.00 -10.03 13.41
N ILE A 182 -3.04 -10.86 13.82
CA ILE A 182 -1.87 -11.24 13.01
C ILE A 182 -2.27 -12.11 11.80
N CYS A 183 -3.38 -12.85 11.91
CA CYS A 183 -3.98 -13.66 10.84
C CYS A 183 -5.02 -12.88 10.00
N SER A 184 -5.29 -11.61 10.33
CA SER A 184 -6.32 -10.83 9.62
C SER A 184 -6.05 -10.62 8.13
N GLY A 185 -4.80 -10.81 7.70
CA GLY A 185 -4.37 -10.54 6.32
C GLY A 185 -4.26 -9.05 5.99
N LEU A 186 -4.55 -8.14 6.93
CA LEU A 186 -4.51 -6.71 6.67
C LEU A 186 -3.09 -6.20 6.37
N LYS A 187 -2.08 -6.73 7.09
CA LYS A 187 -0.67 -6.36 6.85
C LYS A 187 -0.21 -6.75 5.44
N SER A 188 -0.48 -7.98 5.02
CA SER A 188 -0.17 -8.45 3.67
C SER A 188 -0.97 -7.70 2.61
N LEU A 189 -2.24 -7.38 2.87
CA LEU A 189 -3.09 -6.60 1.96
C LEU A 189 -2.50 -5.19 1.72
N ILE A 190 -2.14 -4.46 2.78
CA ILE A 190 -1.56 -3.11 2.64
C ILE A 190 -0.25 -3.16 1.84
N ALA A 191 0.62 -4.12 2.16
CA ALA A 191 1.88 -4.30 1.43
C ALA A 191 1.66 -4.68 -0.04
N LEU A 192 0.69 -5.55 -0.34
CA LEU A 192 0.37 -5.98 -1.69
C LEU A 192 -0.32 -4.90 -2.52
N ILE A 193 -1.10 -4.01 -1.91
CA ILE A 193 -1.63 -2.81 -2.58
C ILE A 193 -0.47 -1.90 -2.99
N ALA A 194 0.49 -1.64 -2.10
CA ALA A 194 1.67 -0.83 -2.41
C ALA A 194 2.50 -1.48 -3.53
N PHE A 195 2.79 -2.77 -3.41
CA PHE A 195 3.51 -3.50 -4.45
C PHE A 195 2.73 -3.53 -5.77
N GLY A 196 1.43 -3.80 -5.74
CA GLY A 196 0.56 -3.86 -6.91
C GLY A 196 0.51 -2.53 -7.66
N ALA A 197 0.46 -1.40 -6.95
CA ALA A 197 0.53 -0.07 -7.55
C ALA A 197 1.88 0.13 -8.27
N LEU A 198 2.99 -0.21 -7.60
CA LEU A 198 4.32 -0.11 -8.18
C LEU A 198 4.47 -1.03 -9.41
N PHE A 199 4.07 -2.29 -9.27
CA PHE A 199 4.17 -3.31 -10.29
C PHE A 199 3.34 -2.95 -11.53
N ALA A 200 2.09 -2.50 -11.34
CA ALA A 200 1.26 -2.03 -12.43
C ALA A 200 1.88 -0.84 -13.15
N TYR A 201 2.49 0.10 -12.42
CA TYR A 201 3.13 1.27 -13.02
C TYR A 201 4.34 0.92 -13.88
N ILE A 202 5.24 0.07 -13.38
CA ILE A 202 6.46 -0.33 -14.10
C ILE A 202 6.22 -1.39 -15.18
N SER A 203 5.08 -2.08 -15.13
CA SER A 203 4.71 -3.10 -16.11
C SER A 203 4.53 -2.50 -17.49
N SER A 204 5.08 -3.19 -18.50
CA SER A 204 4.90 -2.85 -19.92
C SER A 204 3.56 -3.38 -20.44
N ILE A 205 2.46 -2.87 -19.88
CA ILE A 205 1.07 -3.09 -20.29
C ILE A 205 0.43 -1.74 -20.64
N SER A 206 -0.68 -1.76 -21.37
CA SER A 206 -1.41 -0.55 -21.75
C SER A 206 -1.90 0.23 -20.51
N ASN A 207 -1.97 1.56 -20.62
CA ASN A 207 -2.34 2.42 -19.49
C ASN A 207 -3.74 2.10 -18.92
N TYR A 208 -4.65 1.60 -19.74
CA TYR A 208 -5.99 1.17 -19.31
C TYR A 208 -6.00 -0.15 -18.53
N MET A 209 -4.99 -1.01 -18.72
CA MET A 209 -4.85 -2.28 -18.01
C MET A 209 -4.10 -2.15 -16.69
N LYS A 210 -3.38 -1.04 -16.46
CA LYS A 210 -2.68 -0.79 -15.19
C LYS A 210 -3.63 -0.69 -13.99
N PRO A 211 -4.76 0.05 -14.06
CA PRO A 211 -5.76 0.02 -12.99
C PRO A 211 -6.33 -1.37 -12.74
N VAL A 212 -6.56 -2.17 -13.79
CA VAL A 212 -7.07 -3.55 -13.66
C VAL A 212 -6.09 -4.41 -12.87
N LEU A 213 -4.80 -4.37 -13.24
CA LEU A 213 -3.75 -5.10 -12.54
C LEU A 213 -3.57 -4.63 -11.08
N PHE A 214 -3.68 -3.33 -10.83
CA PHE A 214 -3.64 -2.79 -9.46
C PHE A 214 -4.83 -3.29 -8.64
N ILE A 215 -6.04 -3.18 -9.17
CA ILE A 215 -7.27 -3.60 -8.47
C ILE A 215 -7.22 -5.10 -8.16
N ALA A 216 -6.66 -5.92 -9.05
CA ALA A 216 -6.49 -7.35 -8.85
C ALA A 216 -5.56 -7.72 -7.66
N SER A 217 -4.64 -6.84 -7.26
CA SER A 217 -3.80 -7.10 -6.08
C SER A 217 -4.60 -7.25 -4.78
N ILE A 218 -5.80 -6.65 -4.70
CA ILE A 218 -6.69 -6.72 -3.53
C ILE A 218 -7.28 -8.14 -3.38
N PRO A 219 -8.03 -8.69 -4.35
CA PRO A 219 -8.54 -10.06 -4.25
C PRO A 219 -7.40 -11.08 -4.15
N ASP A 220 -6.26 -10.88 -4.83
CA ASP A 220 -5.10 -11.78 -4.70
C ASP A 220 -4.62 -11.89 -3.25
N ALA A 221 -4.52 -10.75 -2.54
CA ALA A 221 -4.15 -10.72 -1.13
C ALA A 221 -5.18 -11.43 -0.23
N VAL A 222 -6.48 -11.23 -0.51
CA VAL A 222 -7.57 -11.87 0.25
C VAL A 222 -7.57 -13.38 0.03
N ILE A 223 -7.45 -13.84 -1.21
CA ILE A 223 -7.37 -15.26 -1.58
C ILE A 223 -6.17 -15.91 -0.90
N ALA A 224 -4.99 -15.29 -0.97
CA ALA A 224 -3.80 -15.81 -0.32
C ALA A 224 -3.98 -15.94 1.21
N ASN A 225 -4.69 -15.00 1.84
CA ASN A 225 -5.00 -15.09 3.27
C ASN A 225 -6.03 -16.19 3.59
N ILE A 226 -7.04 -16.41 2.74
CA ILE A 226 -7.99 -17.53 2.89
C ILE A 226 -7.23 -18.86 2.83
N ILE A 227 -6.32 -19.02 1.86
CA ILE A 227 -5.47 -20.22 1.74
C ILE A 227 -4.64 -20.41 3.01
N ARG A 228 -4.06 -19.34 3.56
CA ARG A 228 -3.32 -19.43 4.83
C ARG A 228 -4.20 -19.92 5.97
N ILE A 229 -5.37 -19.32 6.18
CA ILE A 229 -6.26 -19.74 7.27
C ILE A 229 -6.69 -21.19 7.08
N LEU A 230 -6.98 -21.61 5.84
CA LEU A 230 -7.26 -23.01 5.53
C LEU A 230 -6.11 -23.93 5.92
N ILE A 231 -4.87 -23.59 5.57
CA ILE A 231 -3.68 -24.36 5.99
C ILE A 231 -3.59 -24.44 7.52
N LEU A 232 -3.80 -23.32 8.22
CA LEU A 232 -3.79 -23.29 9.70
C LEU A 232 -4.88 -24.19 10.29
N CYS A 233 -6.09 -24.20 9.73
CA CYS A 233 -7.18 -25.08 10.15
C CYS A 233 -6.83 -26.55 9.95
N LEU A 234 -6.31 -26.92 8.76
CA LEU A 234 -5.92 -28.29 8.46
C LEU A 234 -4.80 -28.78 9.39
N VAL A 235 -3.84 -27.90 9.69
CA VAL A 235 -2.75 -28.22 10.61
C VAL A 235 -3.25 -28.33 12.04
N ALA A 236 -4.08 -27.39 12.51
CA ALA A 236 -4.63 -27.41 13.86
C ALA A 236 -5.45 -28.68 14.12
N ASN A 237 -6.26 -29.10 13.16
CA ASN A 237 -7.05 -30.32 13.26
C ASN A 237 -6.20 -31.59 13.37
N LYS A 238 -5.05 -31.65 12.69
CA LYS A 238 -4.24 -32.88 12.61
C LYS A 238 -3.10 -32.95 13.62
N TRP A 239 -2.49 -31.82 13.94
CA TRP A 239 -1.29 -31.74 14.79
C TRP A 239 -1.48 -30.83 16.01
N GLY A 240 -2.69 -30.33 16.24
CA GLY A 240 -3.02 -29.46 17.35
C GLY A 240 -2.71 -27.97 17.09
N SER A 241 -3.31 -27.11 17.90
CA SER A 241 -3.26 -25.66 17.72
C SER A 241 -1.87 -25.06 17.93
N GLU A 242 -1.04 -25.64 18.81
CA GLU A 242 0.30 -25.15 19.11
C GLU A 242 1.22 -25.16 17.88
N VAL A 243 1.14 -26.23 17.08
CA VAL A 243 1.92 -26.35 15.83
C VAL A 243 1.42 -25.33 14.80
N ALA A 244 0.11 -25.13 14.71
CA ALA A 244 -0.50 -24.18 13.79
C ALA A 244 -0.12 -22.72 14.11
N THR A 245 -0.14 -22.33 15.39
CA THR A 245 0.14 -20.95 15.81
C THR A 245 1.62 -20.63 15.98
N GLY A 246 2.49 -21.64 16.08
CA GLY A 246 3.95 -21.48 16.09
C GLY A 246 4.56 -21.47 14.69
N LEU A 247 5.43 -22.44 14.40
CA LEU A 247 6.27 -22.49 13.20
C LEU A 247 5.47 -22.38 11.87
N VAL A 248 4.28 -22.99 11.80
CA VAL A 248 3.46 -22.94 10.58
C VAL A 248 2.91 -21.54 10.33
N HIS A 249 2.59 -20.77 11.37
CA HIS A 249 2.13 -19.41 11.24
C HIS A 249 3.18 -18.49 10.59
N ASP A 250 4.44 -18.65 10.98
CA ASP A 250 5.55 -17.83 10.47
C ASP A 250 5.89 -18.18 9.02
N ILE A 251 5.96 -19.48 8.69
CA ILE A 251 6.23 -19.95 7.33
C ILE A 251 5.10 -19.53 6.39
N THR A 252 3.85 -19.76 6.79
CA THR A 252 2.69 -19.41 5.95
C THR A 252 2.55 -17.89 5.79
N GLY A 253 3.03 -17.10 6.75
CA GLY A 253 3.12 -15.65 6.65
C GLY A 253 3.98 -15.19 5.46
N MET A 254 5.14 -15.82 5.25
CA MET A 254 5.98 -15.56 4.07
C MET A 254 5.38 -16.14 2.78
N LEU A 255 4.79 -17.33 2.87
CA LEU A 255 4.17 -18.00 1.73
C LEU A 255 3.04 -17.17 1.08
N ILE A 256 2.29 -16.38 1.85
CA ILE A 256 1.27 -15.46 1.31
C ILE A 256 1.86 -14.55 0.24
N PHE A 257 3.01 -13.94 0.51
CA PHE A 257 3.62 -13.01 -0.44
C PHE A 257 4.04 -13.72 -1.72
N VAL A 258 4.58 -14.94 -1.60
CA VAL A 258 4.93 -15.76 -2.78
C VAL A 258 3.70 -16.08 -3.62
N ILE A 259 2.61 -16.55 -3.00
CA ILE A 259 1.36 -16.86 -3.70
C ILE A 259 0.80 -15.60 -4.37
N ALA A 260 0.68 -14.50 -3.64
CA ALA A 260 0.15 -13.25 -4.15
C ALA A 260 1.01 -12.68 -5.30
N PHE A 261 2.33 -12.81 -5.21
CA PHE A 261 3.20 -12.44 -6.32
C PHE A 261 2.98 -13.33 -7.54
N ILE A 262 2.91 -14.66 -7.38
CA ILE A 262 2.65 -15.59 -8.50
C ILE A 262 1.33 -15.22 -9.19
N LEU A 263 0.26 -14.98 -8.44
CA LEU A 263 -1.03 -14.56 -8.98
C LEU A 263 -0.92 -13.24 -9.77
N LEU A 264 -0.29 -12.23 -9.18
CA LEU A 264 -0.16 -10.91 -9.79
C LEU A 264 0.74 -10.93 -11.04
N PHE A 265 1.87 -11.64 -11.00
CA PHE A 265 2.76 -11.82 -12.16
C PHE A 265 2.09 -12.64 -13.26
N GLY A 266 1.35 -13.69 -12.89
CA GLY A 266 0.55 -14.49 -13.81
C GLY A 266 -0.49 -13.64 -14.53
N LEU A 267 -1.27 -12.86 -13.79
CA LEU A 267 -2.24 -11.93 -14.36
C LEU A 267 -1.59 -10.87 -15.25
N GLY A 268 -0.50 -10.24 -14.80
CA GLY A 268 0.23 -9.26 -15.59
C GLY A 268 0.77 -9.83 -16.91
N SER A 269 1.21 -11.09 -16.89
CA SER A 269 1.67 -11.81 -18.08
C SER A 269 0.53 -12.11 -19.05
N SER A 270 -0.62 -12.54 -18.53
CA SER A 270 -1.83 -12.79 -19.33
C SER A 270 -2.38 -11.51 -19.97
N LEU A 271 -2.49 -10.42 -19.20
CA LEU A 271 -2.91 -9.11 -19.70
C LEU A 271 -1.97 -8.60 -20.80
N ARG A 272 -0.67 -8.82 -20.66
CA ARG A 272 0.31 -8.45 -21.69
C ARG A 272 0.11 -9.23 -22.99
N ARG A 273 -0.23 -10.53 -22.91
CA ARG A 273 -0.53 -11.36 -24.09
C ARG A 273 -1.81 -10.87 -24.79
N LEU A 274 -2.88 -10.60 -24.03
CA LEU A 274 -4.13 -10.06 -24.58
C LEU A 274 -3.93 -8.70 -25.27
N ASN A 275 -3.13 -7.82 -24.67
CA ASN A 275 -2.83 -6.52 -25.25
C ASN A 275 -2.04 -6.63 -26.57
N LYS A 276 -1.18 -7.64 -26.73
CA LYS A 276 -0.50 -7.88 -28.02
C LYS A 276 -1.47 -8.36 -29.10
N LEU A 277 -2.39 -9.27 -28.76
CA LEU A 277 -3.39 -9.81 -29.69
C LEU A 277 -4.40 -8.75 -30.15
N SER A 278 -4.78 -7.83 -29.27
CA SER A 278 -5.67 -6.70 -29.60
C SER A 278 -5.03 -5.66 -30.53
N ILE A 279 -3.70 -5.63 -30.66
CA ILE A 279 -2.98 -4.70 -31.53
C ILE A 279 -2.63 -5.35 -32.88
N SER A 280 -2.65 -6.69 -32.96
CA SER A 280 -2.39 -7.45 -34.19
C SER A 280 -3.63 -7.73 -35.05
N ASN A 281 -4.81 -7.40 -34.56
CA ASN A 281 -6.10 -7.47 -35.27
C ASN A 281 -6.59 -6.05 -35.55
#